data_AF-A0A923ZD01-F1
#
_entry.id   AF-A0A923ZD01-F1
#
_cell.length_a   1.000
_cell.length_b   1.000
_cell.length_c   1.000
_cell.angle_alpha   90.00
_cell.angle_beta   90.00
_cell.angle_gamma   90.00
#
_symmetry.space_group_name_H-M   'P 1'
#
loop_
_entity.id
_entity.type
_entity.pdbx_description
1 polymer ?
#
loop_
_entity_poly.entity_id
_entity_poly.type
_entity_poly.pdbx_seq_one_letter_code
_entity_poly.pdbx_strand_id
1 'polypeptide(L)'
;MMFSGVPNMALSFGYINASWTLRSDLIAFYVGRILNHMQASGTAIATPIPRSDVTTERVAMDLSSGYVQRGNDALPRSGNRAPWKVTANYALDTMELRFGKVDDGELVFSKPAKTALAAPLAIAAE
;
A
#
# COMPACT_ATOMS: atom_id res chain seq x y z
N MET A 1 3.66 -2.22 0.92
CA MET A 1 3.33 -2.20 -0.53
C MET A 1 2.48 -0.99 -0.83
N MET A 2 1.35 -0.81 -0.14
CA MET A 2 0.54 0.41 -0.22
C MET A 2 0.70 1.22 1.07
N PHE A 3 0.19 2.45 1.08
CA PHE A 3 0.27 3.37 2.22
C PHE A 3 -1.12 3.67 2.77
N SER A 4 -1.24 3.73 4.09
CA SER A 4 -2.49 4.07 4.78
C SER A 4 -3.06 5.40 4.25
N GLY A 5 -4.33 5.39 3.85
CA GLY A 5 -5.05 6.57 3.39
C GLY A 5 -4.66 7.08 1.99
N VAL A 6 -3.67 6.48 1.33
CA VAL A 6 -3.27 6.90 -0.03
C VAL A 6 -3.96 6.02 -1.07
N PRO A 7 -4.89 6.58 -1.86
CA PRO A 7 -5.63 5.80 -2.87
C PRO A 7 -4.72 5.43 -4.05
N ASN A 8 -4.94 4.23 -4.60
CA ASN A 8 -4.36 3.76 -5.87
C ASN A 8 -2.82 3.87 -5.99
N MET A 9 -2.10 3.87 -4.86
CA MET A 9 -0.64 3.93 -4.85
C MET A 9 -0.04 2.62 -4.33
N ALA A 10 0.79 1.99 -5.16
CA ALA A 10 1.60 0.84 -4.80
C ALA A 10 3.09 1.16 -4.99
N LEU A 11 3.91 0.74 -4.03
CA LEU A 11 5.36 0.85 -4.03
C LEU A 11 5.96 -0.55 -4.00
N SER A 12 6.87 -0.81 -4.95
CA SER A 12 7.74 -1.98 -4.92
C SER A 12 9.02 -1.67 -4.18
N PHE A 13 9.25 -2.35 -3.07
CA PHE A 13 10.49 -2.29 -2.30
C PHE A 13 10.94 -3.70 -1.96
N GLY A 14 12.23 -3.99 -2.13
CA GLY A 14 12.78 -5.34 -1.99
C GLY A 14 12.97 -5.81 -0.55
N TYR A 15 13.41 -7.06 -0.41
CA TYR A 15 13.85 -7.61 0.88
C TYR A 15 15.22 -7.07 1.26
N ILE A 16 15.43 -6.87 2.57
CA ILE A 16 16.74 -6.52 3.13
C ILE A 16 17.69 -7.74 3.22
N ASN A 17 17.12 -8.94 3.30
CA ASN A 17 17.81 -10.21 3.56
C ASN A 17 17.64 -11.26 2.43
N ALA A 18 16.99 -10.90 1.33
CA ALA A 18 16.69 -11.80 0.21
C ALA A 18 16.62 -11.00 -1.12
N SER A 19 16.44 -11.72 -2.24
CA SER A 19 16.39 -11.07 -3.55
C SER A 19 15.24 -10.07 -3.68
N TRP A 20 15.55 -8.91 -4.27
CA TRP A 20 14.57 -7.87 -4.59
C TRP A 20 13.54 -8.31 -5.62
N THR A 21 13.92 -9.21 -6.53
CA THR A 21 13.02 -9.71 -7.57
C THR A 21 11.89 -10.54 -6.99
N LEU A 22 12.14 -11.28 -5.90
CA LEU A 22 11.11 -12.09 -5.22
C LEU A 22 9.98 -11.23 -4.67
N ARG A 23 10.33 -10.15 -3.95
CA ARG A 23 9.33 -9.23 -3.39
C ARG A 23 8.60 -8.45 -4.48
N SER A 24 9.34 -8.00 -5.50
CA SER A 24 8.75 -7.24 -6.61
C SER A 24 7.73 -8.05 -7.39
N ASP A 25 7.99 -9.33 -7.65
CA ASP A 25 7.05 -10.22 -8.33
C ASP A 25 5.75 -10.42 -7.52
N LEU A 26 5.86 -10.64 -6.20
CA LEU A 26 4.69 -10.75 -5.32
C LEU A 26 3.84 -9.47 -5.32
N ILE A 27 4.49 -8.30 -5.28
CA ILE A 27 3.82 -7.00 -5.32
C ILE A 27 3.09 -6.82 -6.64
N ALA A 28 3.74 -7.07 -7.78
CA ALA A 28 3.13 -6.96 -9.09
C ALA A 28 1.93 -7.90 -9.24
N PHE A 29 2.06 -9.14 -8.77
CA PHE A 29 0.98 -10.11 -8.77
C PHE A 29 -0.23 -9.62 -7.96
N TYR A 30 -0.01 -9.15 -6.73
CA TYR A 30 -1.10 -8.67 -5.87
C TYR A 30 -1.76 -7.40 -6.43
N VAL A 31 -0.99 -6.47 -7.00
CA VAL A 31 -1.55 -5.32 -7.73
C VAL A 31 -2.44 -5.78 -8.89
N GLY A 32 -2.03 -6.79 -9.67
CA GLY A 32 -2.88 -7.37 -10.72
C GLY A 32 -4.21 -7.91 -10.17
N ARG A 33 -4.18 -8.56 -8.99
CA ARG A 33 -5.41 -9.04 -8.33
C ARG A 33 -6.33 -7.90 -7.88
N ILE A 34 -5.76 -6.82 -7.36
CA ILE A 34 -6.50 -5.60 -7.00
C ILE A 34 -7.19 -5.03 -8.25
N LEU A 35 -6.46 -4.86 -9.35
CA LEU A 35 -7.01 -4.32 -10.60
C LEU A 35 -8.15 -5.19 -11.14
N ASN A 36 -7.99 -6.51 -11.12
CA ASN A 36 -9.04 -7.45 -11.52
C ASN A 36 -10.28 -7.34 -10.62
N HIS A 37 -10.10 -7.20 -9.31
CA HIS A 37 -11.21 -7.00 -8.36
C HIS A 37 -11.94 -5.67 -8.61
N MET A 38 -11.20 -4.59 -8.87
CA MET A 38 -11.77 -3.27 -9.19
C MET A 38 -12.61 -3.32 -10.47
N GLN A 39 -12.09 -3.99 -11.51
CA GLN A 39 -12.82 -4.20 -12.75
C GLN A 39 -14.10 -5.01 -12.53
N ALA A 40 -14.04 -6.11 -11.77
CA ALA A 40 -15.19 -6.97 -11.49
C ALA A 40 -16.27 -6.30 -10.63
N SER A 41 -15.88 -5.46 -9.68
CA SER A 41 -16.80 -4.74 -8.78
C SER A 41 -17.28 -3.39 -9.34
N GLY A 42 -16.71 -2.93 -10.46
CA GLY A 42 -17.00 -1.62 -11.03
C GLY A 42 -16.56 -0.45 -10.14
N THR A 43 -15.49 -0.64 -9.36
CA THR A 43 -14.86 0.38 -8.52
C THR A 43 -13.62 0.96 -9.20
N ALA A 44 -13.19 2.16 -8.81
CA ALA A 44 -12.03 2.83 -9.42
C ALA A 44 -11.00 3.35 -8.41
N ILE A 45 -11.31 3.24 -7.11
CA ILE A 45 -10.44 3.68 -6.02
C ILE A 45 -10.27 2.53 -5.05
N ALA A 46 -9.02 2.17 -4.75
CA ALA A 46 -8.64 1.25 -3.69
C ALA A 46 -7.77 2.01 -2.67
N THR A 47 -8.27 2.15 -1.43
CA THR A 47 -7.60 2.87 -0.36
C THR A 47 -7.35 1.94 0.82
N PRO A 48 -6.08 1.71 1.21
CA PRO A 48 -5.78 0.96 2.44
C PRO A 48 -6.16 1.78 3.66
N ILE A 49 -7.00 1.24 4.53
CA ILE A 49 -7.44 1.88 5.77
C ILE A 49 -7.23 0.89 6.93
N PRO A 50 -6.33 1.19 7.87
CA PRO A 50 -6.07 0.31 9.00
C PRO A 50 -7.28 0.30 9.94
N ARG A 51 -7.61 -0.87 10.49
CA ARG A 51 -8.55 -0.97 11.61
C ARG A 51 -7.94 -0.36 12.88
N SER A 52 -8.80 -0.09 13.85
CA SER A 52 -8.44 0.53 15.12
C SER A 52 -7.47 -0.29 15.98
N ASP A 53 -7.36 -1.60 15.73
CA ASP A 53 -6.43 -2.50 16.43
C ASP A 53 -5.00 -2.50 15.85
N VAL A 54 -4.79 -1.85 14.70
CA VAL A 54 -3.47 -1.75 14.06
C VAL A 54 -2.67 -0.66 14.78
N THR A 55 -1.66 -1.08 15.53
CA THR A 55 -0.71 -0.18 16.16
C THR A 55 0.55 -0.06 15.32
N THR A 56 1.13 1.13 15.30
CA THR A 56 2.40 1.39 14.62
C THR A 56 3.54 0.98 15.54
N GLU A 57 4.19 -0.14 15.25
CA GLU A 57 5.18 -0.72 16.17
C GLU A 57 6.63 -0.48 15.74
N ARG A 58 6.92 -0.44 14.43
CA ARG A 58 8.30 -0.48 13.95
C ARG A 58 8.54 0.36 12.70
N VAL A 59 9.80 0.66 12.43
CA VAL A 59 10.27 1.18 11.14
C VAL A 59 10.09 0.07 10.10
N ALA A 60 9.66 0.42 8.88
CA ALA A 60 9.51 -0.55 7.79
C ALA A 60 10.85 -1.21 7.37
N MET A 61 11.99 -0.67 7.81
CA MET A 61 13.33 -1.13 7.48
C MET A 61 14.19 -1.15 8.74
N ASP A 62 14.49 -2.36 9.22
CA ASP A 62 15.31 -2.58 10.41
C ASP A 62 16.78 -2.81 10.01
N LEU A 63 17.49 -1.70 9.76
CA LEU A 63 18.92 -1.70 9.41
C LEU A 63 19.70 -0.88 10.43
N SER A 64 20.87 -1.39 10.84
CA SER A 64 21.77 -0.73 11.80
C SER A 64 22.69 0.32 11.18
N SER A 65 22.64 0.52 9.86
CA SER A 65 23.45 1.50 9.14
C SER A 65 23.15 2.94 9.61
N GLY A 66 24.20 3.68 9.98
CA GLY A 66 24.03 5.03 10.55
C GLY A 66 23.29 6.03 9.65
N TYR A 67 23.33 5.88 8.31
CA TYR A 67 22.54 6.75 7.42
C TYR A 67 21.04 6.46 7.48
N VAL A 68 20.64 5.20 7.71
CA VAL A 68 19.24 4.81 7.89
C VAL A 68 18.74 5.37 9.21
N GLN A 69 19.55 5.27 10.27
CA GLN A 69 19.22 5.83 11.59
C GLN A 69 19.02 7.36 11.53
N ARG A 70 19.83 8.09 10.76
CA ARG A 70 19.63 9.54 10.55
C ARG A 70 18.33 9.88 9.83
N GLY A 71 17.85 9.00 8.94
CA GLY A 71 16.60 9.17 8.20
C GLY A 71 15.37 8.54 8.87
N ASN A 72 15.52 8.01 10.08
CA ASN A 72 14.51 7.16 10.72
C ASN A 72 13.12 7.80 10.85
N ASP A 73 13.08 9.12 11.03
CA ASP A 73 11.82 9.86 11.19
C ASP A 73 11.08 10.09 9.87
N ALA A 74 11.80 9.99 8.74
CA ALA A 74 11.22 10.07 7.39
C ALA A 74 10.79 8.71 6.85
N LEU A 75 11.14 7.61 7.53
CA LEU A 75 10.82 6.26 7.05
C LEU A 75 9.36 5.90 7.32
N PRO A 76 8.70 5.20 6.37
CA PRO A 76 7.38 4.65 6.60
C PRO A 76 7.39 3.73 7.82
N ARG A 77 6.26 3.73 8.53
CA ARG A 77 6.08 2.87 9.68
C ARG A 77 5.35 1.58 9.30
N SER A 78 5.63 0.52 10.04
CA SER A 78 5.04 -0.81 9.93
C SER A 78 4.06 -1.04 11.08
N GLY A 79 2.95 -1.70 10.78
CA GLY A 79 1.99 -2.17 11.77
C GLY A 79 2.45 -3.41 12.53
N ASN A 80 1.66 -3.79 13.53
CA ASN A 80 1.87 -4.94 14.42
C ASN A 80 1.42 -6.30 13.84
N ARG A 81 0.47 -6.31 12.90
CA ARG A 81 -0.09 -7.52 12.26
C ARG A 81 -0.23 -7.40 10.74
N ALA A 82 -0.41 -8.52 10.06
CA ALA A 82 -0.77 -8.52 8.64
C ALA A 82 -2.12 -7.81 8.40
N PRO A 83 -2.32 -7.15 7.23
CA PRO A 83 -1.34 -6.92 6.15
C PRO A 83 -0.42 -5.70 6.38
N TRP A 84 -0.49 -5.08 7.55
CA TRP A 84 0.24 -3.85 7.89
C TRP A 84 1.69 -4.08 8.34
N LYS A 85 2.04 -5.33 8.67
CA LYS A 85 3.36 -5.71 9.16
C LYS A 85 4.32 -6.02 8.01
N VAL A 86 5.46 -5.36 7.99
CA VAL A 86 6.58 -5.72 7.11
C VAL A 86 7.33 -6.91 7.71
N THR A 87 7.24 -8.08 7.07
CA THR A 87 7.81 -9.33 7.61
C THR A 87 9.23 -9.62 7.14
N ALA A 88 9.62 -9.10 5.95
CA ALA A 88 10.82 -9.51 5.22
C ALA A 88 10.98 -11.04 5.12
N ASN A 89 9.85 -11.75 4.93
CA ASN A 89 9.79 -13.21 4.88
C ASN A 89 9.00 -13.66 3.67
N TYR A 90 9.71 -14.18 2.67
CA TYR A 90 9.12 -14.58 1.39
C TYR A 90 7.97 -15.59 1.52
N ALA A 91 8.03 -16.53 2.46
CA ALA A 91 6.98 -17.54 2.63
C ALA A 91 5.69 -16.91 3.19
N LEU A 92 5.80 -16.09 4.23
CA LEU A 92 4.66 -15.37 4.81
C LEU A 92 4.05 -14.40 3.79
N ASP A 93 4.91 -13.66 3.08
CA ASP A 93 4.48 -12.70 2.07
C ASP A 93 3.83 -13.37 0.86
N THR A 94 4.26 -14.58 0.50
CA THR A 94 3.62 -15.39 -0.54
C THR A 94 2.20 -15.79 -0.11
N MET A 95 2.04 -16.26 1.13
CA MET A 95 0.72 -16.60 1.67
C MET A 95 -0.22 -15.39 1.66
N GLU A 96 0.27 -14.24 2.10
CA GLU A 96 -0.51 -13.01 2.14
C GLU A 96 -0.85 -12.48 0.74
N LEU A 97 0.15 -12.28 -0.12
CA LEU A 97 -0.01 -11.58 -1.40
C LEU A 97 -0.55 -12.46 -2.53
N ARG A 98 -0.21 -13.75 -2.56
CA ARG A 98 -0.74 -14.66 -3.59
C ARG A 98 -2.08 -15.26 -3.21
N PHE A 99 -2.23 -15.68 -1.95
CA PHE A 99 -3.37 -16.49 -1.52
C PHE A 99 -4.33 -15.75 -0.57
N GLY A 100 -3.89 -14.69 0.09
CA GLY A 100 -4.74 -13.85 0.93
C GLY A 100 -5.83 -13.15 0.12
N LYS A 101 -6.94 -12.78 0.76
CA LYS A 101 -8.06 -12.09 0.09
C LYS A 101 -7.64 -10.67 -0.29
N VAL A 102 -8.11 -10.20 -1.45
CA VAL A 102 -7.98 -8.79 -1.85
C VAL A 102 -8.99 -7.92 -1.08
N ASP A 103 -10.22 -8.42 -0.95
CA ASP A 103 -11.26 -7.80 -0.13
C ASP A 103 -11.18 -8.39 1.29
N ASP A 104 -10.19 -7.91 2.04
CA ASP A 104 -9.90 -8.30 3.42
C ASP A 104 -10.62 -7.41 4.46
N GLY A 105 -11.36 -6.40 3.98
CA GLY A 105 -12.03 -5.39 4.77
C GLY A 105 -11.10 -4.35 5.41
N GLU A 106 -9.86 -4.24 4.95
CA GLU A 106 -8.95 -3.12 5.24
C GLU A 106 -8.49 -2.41 3.95
N LEU A 107 -8.54 -3.08 2.79
CA LEU A 107 -8.49 -2.43 1.48
C LEU A 107 -9.89 -2.01 1.05
N VAL A 108 -10.20 -0.71 1.16
CA VAL A 108 -11.53 -0.16 0.86
C VAL A 108 -11.65 0.21 -0.61
N PHE A 109 -12.62 -0.40 -1.29
CA PHE A 109 -12.94 -0.13 -2.68
C PHE A 109 -14.11 0.85 -2.80
N SER A 110 -13.96 1.85 -3.66
CA SER A 110 -15.01 2.85 -3.90
C SER A 110 -15.06 3.35 -5.34
N LYS A 111 -16.18 4.00 -5.67
CA LYS A 111 -16.36 4.70 -6.95
C LYS A 111 -15.93 6.15 -6.78
N PRO A 112 -15.39 6.80 -7.83
CA PRO A 112 -15.08 8.21 -7.76
C PRO A 112 -16.37 8.99 -7.49
N ALA A 113 -16.30 9.96 -6.58
CA ALA A 113 -17.39 10.90 -6.42
C ALA A 113 -17.67 11.55 -7.78
N LYS A 114 -18.94 11.80 -8.11
CA LYS A 114 -19.25 12.66 -9.25
C LYS A 114 -18.69 14.04 -8.92
N THR A 115 -17.54 14.39 -9.50
CA THR A 115 -17.06 15.76 -9.50
C THR A 115 -18.13 16.60 -10.18
N ALA A 116 -18.80 17.47 -9.43
CA ALA A 116 -19.54 18.56 -10.04
C ALA A 116 -18.51 19.36 -10.85
N LEU A 117 -18.76 19.52 -12.15
CA LEU A 117 -17.86 20.29 -13.02
C LEU A 117 -17.65 21.66 -12.35
N ALA A 118 -16.42 21.96 -11.94
CA ALA A 118 -16.10 23.27 -11.41
C ALA A 118 -16.45 24.29 -12.50
N ALA A 119 -17.23 25.32 -12.15
CA ALA A 119 -17.51 26.41 -13.05
C ALA A 119 -16.18 26.95 -13.61
N PRO A 120 -16.08 27.22 -14.92
CA PRO A 120 -14.84 27.68 -15.51
C PRO A 120 -14.38 28.92 -14.75
N LEU A 121 -13.13 28.91 -14.29
CA LEU A 121 -12.48 30.07 -13.70
C LEU A 121 -12.60 31.21 -14.72
N ALA A 122 -13.36 32.25 -14.37
CA ALA A 122 -13.41 33.46 -15.15
C ALA A 122 -11.99 34.00 -15.24
N ILE A 123 -11.41 33.95 -16.44
CA ILE A 123 -10.11 34.55 -16.73
C ILE A 123 -10.33 36.06 -16.57
N ALA A 124 -9.91 36.60 -15.43
CA ALA A 124 -9.81 38.05 -15.26
C ALA A 124 -8.69 38.52 -16.20
N ALA A 125 -9.08 39.19 -17.27
CA ALA A 125 -8.19 39.93 -18.13
C ALA A 125 -7.79 41.23 -17.42
N GLU A 126 -6.51 41.36 -17.05
CA GLU A 126 -5.76 42.62 -16.99
C GLU A 126 -4.29 42.36 -17.36
#